data_AF-A0A956RAL8-F1
#
_entry.id   AF-A0A956RAL8-F1
#
_cell.length_a   1.000
_cell.length_b   1.000
_cell.length_c   1.000
_cell.angle_alpha   90.00
_cell.angle_beta   90.00
_cell.angle_gamma   90.00
#
_symmetry.space_group_name_H-M   'P 1'
#
loop_
_entity.id
_entity.type
_entity.pdbx_description
1 polymer ?
#
loop_
_entity_poly.entity_id
_entity_poly.type
_entity_poly.pdbx_seq_one_letter_code
_entity_poly.pdbx_strand_id
1 'polypeptide(L)'
;MASRSIVGLVGVLLALACGDDGAPGTNFTSGTTDGSSSGTTDGPGTSTGSAESSTGPQVTTGVADSTGGSSSTGPAAESSSGPGDTSTSTGDPPPANGCADGEREALTDESIYPDIAACSGAWSLPGVRLNTPFCNRQGGDDGPLPTGRGCSIEDLCSEGWHVCDGLGAVLDHGIADCEAVFWGGAFFATRQSGMGGNSCNATGLNDVFGCGDVGYTNISGCAPLNRGTGNLCVELVDPWSCDGSNTQEAEQLVKDGPEFGGALCCRD
;
A
#
# COMPACT_ATOMS: atom_id res chain seq x y z
N MET A 1 19.72 -56.62 23.34
CA MET A 1 20.93 -55.80 23.55
C MET A 1 21.13 -54.93 22.32
N ALA A 2 20.86 -53.62 22.45
CA ALA A 2 21.25 -52.51 21.54
C ALA A 2 20.49 -51.27 22.07
N SER A 3 21.05 -50.62 23.10
CA SER A 3 21.82 -49.37 23.00
C SER A 3 20.96 -48.18 22.55
N ARG A 4 20.38 -47.49 23.55
CA ARG A 4 19.70 -46.21 23.40
C ARG A 4 20.75 -45.11 23.41
N SER A 5 20.90 -44.37 22.31
CA SER A 5 21.67 -43.12 22.27
C SER A 5 20.78 -41.97 22.72
N ILE A 6 21.16 -41.37 23.84
CA ILE A 6 20.63 -40.10 24.35
C ILE A 6 21.47 -39.00 23.68
N VAL A 7 20.88 -38.23 22.78
CA VAL A 7 21.47 -36.98 22.28
C VAL A 7 20.99 -35.87 23.20
N GLY A 8 21.91 -35.30 23.96
CA GLY A 8 21.67 -34.14 24.81
C GLY A 8 21.56 -32.88 23.95
N LEU A 9 20.41 -32.22 24.01
CA LEU A 9 20.21 -30.88 23.49
C LEU A 9 20.66 -29.88 24.57
N VAL A 10 21.78 -29.21 24.33
CA VAL A 10 22.22 -28.06 25.13
C VAL A 10 21.37 -26.87 24.74
N GLY A 11 20.44 -26.48 25.62
CA GLY A 11 19.68 -25.25 25.48
C GLY A 11 20.58 -24.05 25.75
N VAL A 12 20.81 -23.23 24.73
CA VAL A 12 21.34 -21.87 24.89
C VAL A 12 20.13 -20.96 25.06
N LEU A 13 19.80 -20.66 26.31
CA LEU A 13 18.82 -19.64 26.69
C LEU A 13 19.52 -18.28 26.55
N LEU A 14 19.29 -17.57 25.45
CA LEU A 14 19.68 -16.16 25.33
C LEU A 14 18.48 -15.31 25.76
N ALA A 15 18.47 -14.90 27.04
CA ALA A 15 17.55 -13.89 27.54
C ALA A 15 18.08 -12.51 27.14
N LEU A 16 17.48 -11.89 26.12
CA LEU A 16 17.60 -10.44 25.91
C LEU A 16 16.62 -9.76 26.87
N ALA A 17 17.15 -9.23 27.96
CA ALA A 17 16.43 -8.30 28.82
C ALA A 17 16.46 -6.92 28.16
N CYS A 18 15.29 -6.40 27.79
CA CYS A 18 15.08 -4.99 27.54
C CYS A 18 15.17 -4.25 28.88
N GLY A 19 16.28 -3.53 29.09
CA GLY A 19 16.49 -2.66 30.25
C GLY A 19 15.65 -1.40 30.12
N ASP A 20 14.74 -1.23 31.07
CA ASP A 20 14.01 0.00 31.38
C ASP A 20 14.86 0.77 32.39
N ASP A 21 15.66 1.74 31.92
CA ASP A 21 16.42 2.65 32.77
C ASP A 21 15.79 4.04 32.72
N GLY A 22 14.73 4.22 33.51
CA GLY A 22 14.37 5.52 34.03
C GLY A 22 15.37 5.96 35.10
N ALA A 23 15.98 7.14 34.92
CA ALA A 23 16.55 7.90 36.03
C ALA A 23 16.43 9.43 35.81
N PRO A 24 16.34 10.22 36.90
CA PRO A 24 15.76 11.56 36.87
C PRO A 24 16.79 12.69 36.86
N GLY A 25 16.37 13.82 36.26
CA GLY A 25 16.60 15.18 36.75
C GLY A 25 18.02 15.71 36.92
N THR A 26 18.39 16.69 36.07
CA THR A 26 19.26 17.80 36.49
C THR A 26 18.79 19.12 35.90
N ASN A 27 18.61 20.09 36.81
CA ASN A 27 18.49 21.53 36.60
C ASN A 27 19.24 22.04 35.36
N PHE A 28 18.55 22.80 34.51
CA PHE A 28 19.21 23.78 33.64
C PHE A 28 18.74 25.20 33.97
N THR A 29 19.77 25.97 34.30
CA THR A 29 19.79 27.35 34.78
C THR A 29 19.39 28.32 33.68
N SER A 30 18.61 29.33 34.04
CA SER A 30 18.34 30.53 33.25
C SER A 30 19.63 31.18 32.73
N GLY A 31 19.64 31.54 31.45
CA GLY A 31 20.70 32.30 30.81
C GLY A 31 20.17 33.09 29.62
N THR A 32 19.76 34.33 29.88
CA THR A 32 19.42 35.36 28.91
C THR A 32 20.59 35.65 27.98
N THR A 33 20.38 35.67 26.67
CA THR A 33 21.14 36.53 25.74
C THR A 33 20.22 37.07 24.66
N ASP A 34 19.92 38.36 24.77
CA ASP A 34 19.49 39.20 23.67
C ASP A 34 20.62 39.30 22.64
N GLY A 35 20.27 39.26 21.36
CA GLY A 35 21.21 39.36 20.24
C GLY A 35 20.53 39.78 18.96
N SER A 36 20.17 41.06 18.87
CA SER A 36 19.88 41.77 17.63
C SER A 36 21.09 41.76 16.69
N SER A 37 20.91 41.48 15.39
CA SER A 37 21.29 42.38 14.28
C SER A 37 21.02 41.76 12.90
N SER A 38 20.46 42.58 12.00
CA SER A 38 20.83 42.77 10.57
C SER A 38 20.91 41.52 9.66
N GLY A 39 20.20 41.36 8.54
CA GLY A 39 19.64 42.29 7.57
C GLY A 39 20.19 41.95 6.18
N THR A 40 19.34 41.59 5.21
CA THR A 40 19.54 41.61 3.73
C THR A 40 18.16 41.34 3.09
N THR A 41 17.52 42.34 2.49
CA THR A 41 17.33 42.50 1.02
C THR A 41 16.81 41.24 0.32
N ASP A 42 15.55 41.27 -0.15
CA ASP A 42 15.21 41.14 -1.58
C ASP A 42 13.72 41.39 -1.82
N GLY A 43 13.42 42.23 -2.82
CA GLY A 43 12.08 42.43 -3.39
C GLY A 43 11.69 41.29 -4.34
N PRO A 44 10.41 41.19 -4.72
CA PRO A 44 9.95 41.86 -5.94
C PRO A 44 8.58 42.54 -5.72
N GLY A 45 8.24 43.65 -6.39
CA GLY A 45 7.99 43.69 -7.83
C GLY A 45 6.48 43.86 -8.02
N THR A 46 6.02 45.11 -8.01
CA THR A 46 4.67 45.54 -8.30
C THR A 46 4.33 45.27 -9.77
N SER A 47 3.24 44.57 -10.05
CA SER A 47 2.61 44.61 -11.37
C SER A 47 1.09 44.57 -11.22
N THR A 48 0.53 45.77 -11.08
CA THR A 48 -0.84 46.12 -11.44
C THR A 48 -0.94 46.20 -12.97
N GLY A 49 -1.81 45.40 -13.58
CA GLY A 49 -2.11 45.44 -15.01
C GLY A 49 -3.58 45.08 -15.23
N SER A 50 -4.32 46.07 -15.72
CA SER A 50 -5.78 46.11 -15.86
C SER A 50 -6.34 45.22 -16.96
N ALA A 51 -7.63 44.94 -16.81
CA ALA A 51 -8.55 44.31 -17.76
C ALA A 51 -8.72 45.05 -19.09
N GLU A 52 -8.96 44.31 -20.18
CA GLU A 52 -9.87 44.62 -21.31
C GLU A 52 -10.36 43.26 -21.88
N SER A 53 -11.67 42.96 -21.95
CA SER A 53 -12.59 43.26 -23.07
C SER A 53 -12.15 42.57 -24.38
N SER A 54 -12.85 41.60 -25.00
CA SER A 54 -14.20 41.69 -25.57
C SER A 54 -14.43 40.50 -26.54
N THR A 55 -15.72 40.16 -26.80
CA THR A 55 -16.27 39.55 -28.05
C THR A 55 -15.69 38.22 -28.57
N GLY A 56 -16.44 37.11 -28.65
CA GLY A 56 -17.63 36.89 -29.50
C GLY A 56 -17.54 35.52 -30.23
N PRO A 57 -18.58 35.06 -30.96
CA PRO A 57 -19.06 33.66 -30.93
C PRO A 57 -18.85 32.84 -32.23
N GLN A 58 -18.98 31.50 -32.15
CA GLN A 58 -19.50 30.59 -33.22
C GLN A 58 -19.55 29.13 -32.69
N VAL A 59 -20.72 28.53 -32.43
CA VAL A 59 -21.60 27.78 -33.36
C VAL A 59 -20.85 26.78 -34.25
N THR A 60 -21.00 25.48 -33.96
CA THR A 60 -21.43 24.49 -34.96
C THR A 60 -22.17 23.33 -34.28
N THR A 61 -23.48 23.31 -34.50
CA THR A 61 -24.36 22.15 -34.40
C THR A 61 -24.09 21.20 -35.56
N GLY A 62 -23.81 19.93 -35.26
CA GLY A 62 -23.71 18.84 -36.23
C GLY A 62 -24.69 17.74 -35.88
N VAL A 63 -25.84 17.73 -36.54
CA VAL A 63 -26.83 16.65 -36.55
C VAL A 63 -26.46 15.72 -37.71
N ALA A 64 -26.34 14.42 -37.46
CA ALA A 64 -26.35 13.40 -38.50
C ALA A 64 -27.24 12.23 -38.05
N ASP A 65 -28.44 12.26 -38.62
CA ASP A 65 -29.41 11.19 -38.72
C ASP A 65 -28.82 10.06 -39.60
N SER A 66 -29.06 8.81 -39.22
CA SER A 66 -28.90 7.64 -40.10
C SER A 66 -29.88 6.57 -39.65
N THR A 67 -31.12 6.81 -40.04
CA THR A 67 -32.18 5.82 -40.24
C THR A 67 -31.79 4.83 -41.34
N GLY A 68 -31.92 3.52 -41.07
CA GLY A 68 -31.77 2.47 -42.08
C GLY A 68 -32.02 1.08 -41.50
N GLY A 69 -33.27 0.62 -41.57
CA GLY A 69 -33.70 -0.68 -41.07
C GLY A 69 -33.75 -1.80 -42.12
N SER A 70 -33.83 -3.04 -41.64
CA SER A 70 -34.58 -4.21 -42.17
C SER A 70 -33.97 -5.47 -41.55
N SER A 71 -34.63 -6.15 -40.62
CA SER A 71 -35.68 -7.16 -40.86
C SER A 71 -35.17 -8.42 -41.56
N SER A 72 -34.86 -9.46 -40.77
CA SER A 72 -35.03 -10.84 -41.18
C SER A 72 -35.43 -11.71 -39.97
N THR A 73 -36.69 -12.13 -40.02
CA THR A 73 -37.38 -13.10 -39.18
C THR A 73 -36.86 -14.51 -39.44
N GLY A 74 -36.64 -15.32 -38.40
CA GLY A 74 -36.34 -16.76 -38.52
C GLY A 74 -36.24 -17.45 -37.15
N PRO A 75 -36.67 -18.72 -37.00
CA PRO A 75 -37.52 -19.13 -35.89
C PRO A 75 -36.80 -19.75 -34.67
N ALA A 76 -37.59 -19.80 -33.60
CA ALA A 76 -37.41 -20.47 -32.32
C ALA A 76 -36.55 -21.75 -32.35
N ALA A 77 -35.50 -21.74 -31.52
CA ALA A 77 -34.97 -22.95 -30.89
C ALA A 77 -34.98 -22.71 -29.38
N GLU A 78 -35.84 -23.48 -28.72
CA GLU A 78 -35.95 -23.58 -27.28
C GLU A 78 -34.62 -24.02 -26.69
N SER A 79 -34.06 -23.23 -25.77
CA SER A 79 -33.00 -23.72 -24.88
C SER A 79 -33.24 -23.12 -23.51
N SER A 80 -33.95 -23.92 -22.72
CA SER A 80 -34.13 -23.88 -21.26
C SER A 80 -33.43 -22.74 -20.53
N SER A 81 -34.23 -21.78 -20.07
CA SER A 81 -33.95 -20.95 -18.91
C SER A 81 -33.68 -21.85 -17.71
N GLY A 82 -32.41 -22.19 -17.47
CA GLY A 82 -31.96 -22.60 -16.16
C GLY A 82 -32.10 -21.39 -15.23
N PRO A 83 -32.61 -21.55 -13.99
CA PRO A 83 -32.55 -20.46 -13.03
C PRO A 83 -31.07 -20.08 -12.91
N GLY A 84 -30.77 -18.82 -13.21
CA GLY A 84 -29.42 -18.30 -13.03
C GLY A 84 -29.01 -18.61 -11.61
N ASP A 85 -27.98 -19.44 -11.47
CA ASP A 85 -27.26 -19.63 -10.22
C ASP A 85 -26.72 -18.25 -9.84
N THR A 86 -27.56 -17.50 -9.15
CA THR A 86 -27.12 -16.53 -8.17
C THR A 86 -26.45 -17.39 -7.12
N SER A 87 -25.21 -17.80 -7.39
CA SER A 87 -24.29 -18.35 -6.41
C SER A 87 -24.06 -17.26 -5.40
N THR A 88 -25.07 -17.11 -4.55
CA THR A 88 -24.93 -16.58 -3.21
C THR A 88 -23.98 -17.59 -2.60
N SER A 89 -22.67 -17.32 -2.70
CA SER A 89 -21.64 -18.12 -2.04
C SER A 89 -21.91 -17.97 -0.54
N THR A 90 -22.81 -18.81 -0.04
CA THR A 90 -23.12 -18.94 1.38
C THR A 90 -22.02 -19.79 1.97
N GLY A 91 -20.88 -19.16 2.26
CA GLY A 91 -19.93 -19.66 3.25
C GLY A 91 -18.88 -20.64 2.74
N ASP A 92 -18.35 -20.46 1.52
CA ASP A 92 -16.98 -20.93 1.32
C ASP A 92 -16.07 -20.16 2.29
N PRO A 93 -15.22 -20.86 3.05
CA PRO A 93 -14.30 -20.19 3.96
C PRO A 93 -13.46 -19.19 3.15
N PRO A 94 -13.16 -18.01 3.72
CA PRO A 94 -12.34 -17.02 3.06
C PRO A 94 -11.05 -17.68 2.54
N PRO A 95 -10.56 -17.28 1.36
CA PRO A 95 -9.38 -17.90 0.78
C PRO A 95 -8.23 -17.81 1.79
N ALA A 96 -7.70 -18.97 2.16
CA ALA A 96 -6.67 -19.07 3.20
C ALA A 96 -5.31 -18.53 2.74
N ASN A 97 -5.21 -18.11 1.48
CA ASN A 97 -4.00 -17.67 0.82
C ASN A 97 -3.62 -16.22 1.18
N GLY A 98 -4.47 -15.44 1.85
CA GLY A 98 -4.11 -14.11 2.38
C GLY A 98 -4.47 -12.92 1.52
N CYS A 99 -4.79 -13.13 0.24
CA CYS A 99 -5.20 -12.06 -0.68
C CYS A 99 -6.71 -12.14 -0.94
N ALA A 100 -7.35 -10.97 -1.02
CA ALA A 100 -8.80 -10.85 -1.05
C ALA A 100 -9.44 -11.45 -2.31
N ASP A 101 -8.75 -11.38 -3.45
CA ASP A 101 -9.18 -11.93 -4.73
C ASP A 101 -8.80 -13.41 -4.93
N GLY A 102 -8.02 -13.98 -4.00
CA GLY A 102 -7.67 -15.39 -4.02
C GLY A 102 -6.45 -15.74 -4.87
N GLU A 103 -5.66 -14.75 -5.32
CA GLU A 103 -4.36 -14.96 -5.97
C GLU A 103 -3.21 -14.32 -5.16
N ARG A 104 -2.00 -14.88 -5.25
CA ARG A 104 -0.79 -14.27 -4.66
C ARG A 104 0.12 -13.89 -5.81
N GLU A 105 0.56 -12.64 -5.88
CA GLU A 105 1.41 -12.21 -7.01
C GLU A 105 2.89 -12.45 -6.69
N ALA A 106 3.25 -12.36 -5.41
CA ALA A 106 4.52 -12.88 -4.89
C ALA A 106 4.30 -13.71 -3.62
N LEU A 107 5.35 -14.40 -3.16
CA LEU A 107 5.26 -15.33 -2.03
C LEU A 107 4.24 -16.47 -2.29
N THR A 108 4.20 -16.97 -3.52
CA THR A 108 3.18 -17.92 -4.03
C THR A 108 3.21 -19.30 -3.37
N ASP A 109 4.33 -19.71 -2.78
CA ASP A 109 4.45 -21.00 -2.10
C ASP A 109 3.93 -20.90 -0.66
N GLU A 110 2.65 -21.23 -0.45
CA GLU A 110 2.00 -21.24 0.86
C GLU A 110 2.66 -22.19 1.88
N SER A 111 3.42 -23.18 1.43
CA SER A 111 4.16 -24.07 2.33
C SER A 111 5.41 -23.42 2.91
N ILE A 112 5.97 -22.43 2.19
CA ILE A 112 7.11 -21.63 2.61
C ILE A 112 6.64 -20.35 3.32
N TYR A 113 5.56 -19.73 2.83
CA TYR A 113 5.01 -18.46 3.32
C TYR A 113 3.56 -18.61 3.82
N PRO A 114 3.32 -19.42 4.85
CA PRO A 114 1.95 -19.71 5.31
C PRO A 114 1.25 -18.50 5.91
N ASP A 115 1.99 -17.54 6.47
CA ASP A 115 1.45 -16.45 7.28
C ASP A 115 1.73 -15.05 6.72
N ILE A 116 2.24 -14.96 5.48
CA ILE A 116 2.44 -13.70 4.76
C ILE A 116 2.15 -13.90 3.27
N ALA A 117 1.53 -12.92 2.64
CA ALA A 117 1.21 -12.87 1.21
C ALA A 117 1.56 -11.50 0.63
N ALA A 118 1.91 -11.46 -0.65
CA ALA A 118 2.05 -10.23 -1.40
C ALA A 118 0.87 -10.14 -2.38
N CYS A 119 -0.02 -9.18 -2.12
CA CYS A 119 -1.30 -9.02 -2.79
C CYS A 119 -1.30 -7.72 -3.59
N SER A 120 -1.43 -7.82 -4.90
CA SER A 120 -1.52 -6.70 -5.83
C SER A 120 -2.94 -6.14 -5.84
N GLY A 121 -3.12 -5.03 -6.55
CA GLY A 121 -4.40 -4.35 -6.64
C GLY A 121 -4.31 -2.88 -6.30
N ALA A 122 -5.48 -2.25 -6.24
CA ALA A 122 -5.65 -0.81 -6.14
C ALA A 122 -6.46 -0.42 -4.91
N TRP A 123 -6.33 0.83 -4.47
CA TRP A 123 -7.19 1.45 -3.48
C TRP A 123 -7.28 2.96 -3.72
N SER A 124 -8.49 3.49 -3.58
CA SER A 124 -8.75 4.93 -3.75
C SER A 124 -8.99 5.65 -2.43
N LEU A 125 -9.11 4.94 -1.30
CA LEU A 125 -9.18 5.56 0.02
C LEU A 125 -7.76 5.76 0.55
N PRO A 126 -7.32 7.01 0.77
CA PRO A 126 -5.92 7.33 0.99
C PRO A 126 -5.38 6.79 2.32
N GLY A 127 -4.12 6.35 2.27
CA GLY A 127 -3.32 6.00 3.43
C GLY A 127 -3.17 4.50 3.67
N VAL A 128 -1.97 4.09 4.05
CA VAL A 128 -1.64 2.69 4.36
C VAL A 128 -1.98 2.27 5.78
N ARG A 129 -2.33 3.23 6.64
CA ARG A 129 -2.65 2.98 8.06
C ARG A 129 -4.13 2.72 8.31
N LEU A 130 -4.97 2.76 7.28
CA LEU A 130 -6.35 2.34 7.39
C LEU A 130 -6.36 0.82 7.66
N ASN A 131 -6.81 0.43 8.85
CA ASN A 131 -6.87 -0.96 9.31
C ASN A 131 -8.28 -1.54 9.24
N THR A 132 -9.13 -0.92 8.42
CA THR A 132 -10.52 -1.31 8.25
C THR A 132 -10.78 -1.48 6.75
N PRO A 133 -11.34 -2.63 6.31
CA PRO A 133 -11.84 -2.79 4.95
C PRO A 133 -13.05 -1.90 4.70
N PHE A 134 -13.15 -1.29 3.52
CA PHE A 134 -14.24 -0.37 3.12
C PHE A 134 -15.06 -0.88 1.94
N CYS A 135 -14.51 -1.78 1.12
CA CYS A 135 -15.21 -2.35 -0.04
C CYS A 135 -15.51 -3.84 0.12
N ASN A 136 -15.61 -4.32 1.37
CA ASN A 136 -15.85 -5.72 1.73
C ASN A 136 -14.81 -6.67 1.15
N ARG A 137 -13.52 -6.27 1.14
CA ARG A 137 -12.41 -7.07 0.61
C ARG A 137 -12.67 -7.55 -0.83
N GLN A 138 -13.18 -6.64 -1.65
CA GLN A 138 -13.36 -6.86 -3.10
C GLN A 138 -12.23 -6.25 -3.92
N GLY A 139 -11.15 -5.79 -3.26
CA GLY A 139 -9.91 -5.37 -3.91
C GLY A 139 -9.17 -6.57 -4.51
N GLY A 140 -7.91 -6.34 -4.90
CA GLY A 140 -7.12 -7.29 -5.68
C GLY A 140 -7.16 -6.96 -7.17
N ASP A 141 -6.14 -7.38 -7.92
CA ASP A 141 -6.04 -7.13 -9.36
C ASP A 141 -6.91 -8.05 -10.21
N ASP A 142 -7.22 -9.26 -9.71
CA ASP A 142 -8.18 -10.18 -10.30
C ASP A 142 -9.56 -10.15 -9.60
N GLY A 143 -9.70 -9.26 -8.61
CA GLY A 143 -10.91 -9.07 -7.82
C GLY A 143 -12.06 -8.34 -8.55
N PRO A 144 -13.24 -8.23 -7.91
CA PRO A 144 -14.39 -7.50 -8.48
C PRO A 144 -14.19 -5.99 -8.63
N LEU A 145 -13.28 -5.38 -7.85
CA LEU A 145 -12.97 -3.95 -7.88
C LEU A 145 -11.47 -3.71 -8.15
N PRO A 146 -10.95 -4.06 -9.34
CA PRO A 146 -9.52 -4.00 -9.63
C PRO A 146 -8.95 -2.57 -9.69
N THR A 147 -9.80 -1.56 -9.83
CA THR A 147 -9.41 -0.14 -9.75
C THR A 147 -9.46 0.41 -8.32
N GLY A 148 -9.81 -0.40 -7.32
CA GLY A 148 -9.77 0.01 -5.91
C GLY A 148 -10.79 1.07 -5.50
N ARG A 149 -11.80 1.35 -6.33
CA ARG A 149 -12.73 2.46 -6.09
C ARG A 149 -13.56 2.22 -4.82
N GLY A 150 -13.30 3.04 -3.81
CA GLY A 150 -13.93 2.94 -2.48
C GLY A 150 -13.32 1.87 -1.59
N CYS A 151 -12.23 1.23 -2.01
CA CYS A 151 -11.45 0.31 -1.21
C CYS A 151 -10.35 1.06 -0.45
N SER A 152 -10.02 0.58 0.74
CA SER A 152 -8.75 0.88 1.41
C SER A 152 -7.70 -0.17 1.02
N ILE A 153 -6.43 0.08 1.36
CA ILE A 153 -5.39 -0.94 1.18
C ILE A 153 -5.70 -2.25 1.94
N GLU A 154 -6.46 -2.18 3.03
CA GLU A 154 -6.87 -3.33 3.83
C GLU A 154 -7.80 -4.28 3.07
N ASP A 155 -8.53 -3.76 2.08
CA ASP A 155 -9.38 -4.57 1.21
C ASP A 155 -8.59 -5.47 0.23
N LEU A 156 -7.26 -5.34 0.15
CA LEU A 156 -6.40 -6.26 -0.61
C LEU A 156 -6.13 -7.56 0.16
N CYS A 157 -6.25 -7.53 1.50
CA CYS A 157 -6.02 -8.71 2.33
C CYS A 157 -7.33 -9.50 2.50
N SER A 158 -7.25 -10.83 2.60
CA SER A 158 -8.41 -11.68 2.89
C SER A 158 -8.87 -11.56 4.36
N GLU A 159 -10.04 -12.12 4.69
CA GLU A 159 -10.47 -12.20 6.10
C GLU A 159 -9.50 -13.05 6.93
N GLY A 160 -9.19 -12.60 8.16
CA GLY A 160 -8.13 -13.18 9.01
C GLY A 160 -6.71 -12.69 8.68
N TRP A 161 -6.61 -11.69 7.81
CA TRP A 161 -5.37 -11.07 7.38
C TRP A 161 -5.51 -9.54 7.38
N HIS A 162 -4.37 -8.88 7.56
CA HIS A 162 -4.24 -7.43 7.61
C HIS A 162 -2.99 -6.97 6.86
N VAL A 163 -2.93 -5.71 6.45
CA VAL A 163 -1.68 -5.14 5.92
C VAL A 163 -0.63 -5.17 7.02
N CYS A 164 0.51 -5.83 6.78
CA CYS A 164 1.58 -6.00 7.77
C CYS A 164 1.95 -4.66 8.43
N ASP A 165 2.03 -4.63 9.76
CA ASP A 165 2.26 -3.40 10.52
C ASP A 165 3.63 -2.76 10.25
N GLY A 166 4.64 -3.58 9.92
CA GLY A 166 5.94 -3.11 9.50
C GLY A 166 7.01 -4.18 9.54
N LEU A 167 8.27 -3.76 9.69
CA LEU A 167 9.43 -4.66 9.57
C LEU A 167 9.39 -5.84 10.57
N GLY A 168 8.89 -5.60 11.79
CA GLY A 168 8.79 -6.63 12.83
C GLY A 168 7.82 -7.74 12.42
N ALA A 169 6.61 -7.36 11.99
CA ALA A 169 5.62 -8.31 11.48
C ALA A 169 6.17 -9.10 10.28
N VAL A 170 6.81 -8.42 9.32
CA VAL A 170 7.39 -9.09 8.14
C VAL A 170 8.47 -10.12 8.53
N LEU A 171 9.32 -9.82 9.53
CA LEU A 171 10.28 -10.78 10.08
C LEU A 171 9.61 -11.95 10.80
N ASP A 172 8.63 -11.65 11.65
CA ASP A 172 7.93 -12.65 12.45
C ASP A 172 7.15 -13.64 11.58
N HIS A 173 6.72 -13.20 10.38
CA HIS A 173 6.08 -14.04 9.36
C HIS A 173 7.06 -14.63 8.32
N GLY A 174 8.36 -14.65 8.62
CA GLY A 174 9.33 -15.50 7.93
C GLY A 174 10.06 -14.87 6.74
N ILE A 175 9.93 -13.55 6.52
CA ILE A 175 10.67 -12.84 5.48
C ILE A 175 11.93 -12.22 6.08
N ALA A 176 13.07 -12.88 5.88
CA ALA A 176 14.38 -12.37 6.31
C ALA A 176 14.94 -11.29 5.37
N ASP A 177 14.55 -11.33 4.10
CA ASP A 177 14.86 -10.36 3.06
C ASP A 177 13.75 -10.32 2.01
N CYS A 178 13.66 -9.24 1.23
CA CYS A 178 12.62 -9.07 0.24
C CYS A 178 12.92 -9.72 -1.13
N GLU A 179 13.94 -10.59 -1.29
CA GLU A 179 14.26 -11.17 -2.61
C GLU A 179 13.09 -12.02 -3.15
N ALA A 180 12.37 -12.70 -2.26
CA ALA A 180 11.20 -13.51 -2.60
C ALA A 180 9.96 -12.70 -3.03
N VAL A 181 10.00 -11.37 -2.88
CA VAL A 181 8.90 -10.45 -3.17
C VAL A 181 9.08 -9.75 -4.53
N PHE A 182 10.13 -10.10 -5.29
CA PHE A 182 10.39 -9.48 -6.59
C PHE A 182 9.39 -9.96 -7.65
N TRP A 183 8.69 -9.02 -8.27
CA TRP A 183 7.62 -9.31 -9.23
C TRP A 183 7.59 -8.32 -10.39
N GLY A 184 8.73 -8.14 -11.07
CA GLY A 184 8.76 -7.49 -12.38
C GLY A 184 8.40 -6.01 -12.38
N GLY A 185 8.83 -5.26 -11.37
CA GLY A 185 8.57 -3.83 -11.24
C GLY A 185 7.56 -3.47 -10.15
N ALA A 186 7.44 -4.28 -9.11
CA ALA A 186 6.43 -4.16 -8.07
C ALA A 186 6.98 -3.52 -6.78
N PHE A 187 6.06 -2.87 -6.05
CA PHE A 187 6.25 -2.45 -4.67
C PHE A 187 5.07 -2.99 -3.84
N PHE A 188 5.35 -3.65 -2.72
CA PHE A 188 4.34 -4.16 -1.79
C PHE A 188 4.50 -3.43 -0.46
N ALA A 189 3.57 -2.53 -0.19
CA ALA A 189 3.58 -1.64 0.96
C ALA A 189 3.24 -2.38 2.25
N THR A 190 3.82 -1.91 3.35
CA THR A 190 3.39 -2.22 4.72
C THR A 190 2.78 -0.96 5.35
N ARG A 191 2.32 -1.02 6.61
CA ARG A 191 1.95 0.18 7.37
C ARG A 191 3.16 0.96 7.92
N GLN A 192 4.37 0.41 7.77
CA GLN A 192 5.60 1.05 8.23
C GLN A 192 5.82 2.36 7.49
N SER A 193 6.07 3.42 8.26
CA SER A 193 6.48 4.71 7.74
C SER A 193 7.61 5.33 8.56
N GLY A 194 8.03 6.54 8.21
CA GLY A 194 9.15 7.26 8.80
C GLY A 194 8.80 8.68 9.26
N MET A 195 9.79 9.41 9.80
CA MET A 195 9.72 10.87 9.97
C MET A 195 10.24 11.62 8.73
N GLY A 196 10.57 10.89 7.66
CA GLY A 196 11.35 11.38 6.53
C GLY A 196 12.80 10.93 6.59
N GLY A 197 13.54 11.31 5.55
CA GLY A 197 14.96 10.96 5.45
C GLY A 197 15.20 9.48 5.18
N ASN A 198 14.18 8.73 4.75
CA ASN A 198 14.27 7.32 4.37
C ASN A 198 14.70 6.39 5.51
N SER A 199 14.37 6.75 6.75
CA SER A 199 14.62 5.92 7.91
C SER A 199 13.31 5.34 8.44
N CYS A 200 13.27 4.02 8.59
CA CYS A 200 12.18 3.38 9.31
C CYS A 200 12.26 3.75 10.78
N ASN A 201 11.16 4.23 11.32
CA ASN A 201 10.99 4.46 12.74
C ASN A 201 9.55 4.12 13.12
N ALA A 202 9.29 3.82 14.39
CA ALA A 202 7.94 3.46 14.82
C ALA A 202 6.95 4.66 14.73
N THR A 203 7.43 5.87 14.44
CA THR A 203 6.68 7.10 14.65
C THR A 203 6.91 8.10 13.51
N GLY A 204 5.86 8.45 12.80
CA GLY A 204 5.93 9.42 11.71
C GLY A 204 4.98 9.04 10.57
N LEU A 205 4.78 9.96 9.63
CA LEU A 205 3.81 9.80 8.53
C LEU A 205 4.48 9.97 7.15
N ASN A 206 5.80 10.14 7.10
CA ASN A 206 6.53 10.41 5.88
C ASN A 206 7.37 9.21 5.45
N ASP A 207 7.48 8.95 4.16
CA ASP A 207 8.02 7.72 3.57
C ASP A 207 7.21 6.48 4.01
N VAL A 208 6.68 5.71 3.06
CA VAL A 208 6.07 4.38 3.31
C VAL A 208 7.06 3.32 2.86
N PHE A 209 7.23 2.26 3.66
CA PHE A 209 8.22 1.22 3.41
C PHE A 209 7.59 -0.13 3.10
N GLY A 210 8.30 -0.91 2.30
CA GLY A 210 7.82 -2.19 1.79
C GLY A 210 8.92 -3.05 1.19
N CYS A 211 8.48 -4.08 0.49
CA CYS A 211 9.33 -4.99 -0.28
C CYS A 211 9.03 -4.85 -1.78
N GLY A 212 9.96 -5.29 -2.61
CA GLY A 212 9.77 -5.36 -4.06
C GLY A 212 11.04 -4.97 -4.81
N ASP A 213 10.90 -4.77 -6.12
CA ASP A 213 11.98 -4.39 -7.02
C ASP A 213 11.91 -2.93 -7.51
N VAL A 214 10.84 -2.20 -7.19
CA VAL A 214 10.68 -0.74 -7.45
C VAL A 214 10.58 0.07 -6.16
N GLY A 215 11.04 1.33 -6.21
CA GLY A 215 11.06 2.27 -5.09
C GLY A 215 12.46 2.68 -4.65
N TYR A 216 12.52 3.61 -3.71
CA TYR A 216 13.76 4.15 -3.17
C TYR A 216 14.53 3.08 -2.40
N THR A 217 15.82 2.89 -2.71
CA THR A 217 16.62 1.80 -2.14
C THR A 217 17.56 2.21 -1.02
N ASN A 218 17.85 3.50 -0.86
CA ASN A 218 18.80 4.00 0.15
C ASN A 218 18.11 4.26 1.49
N ILE A 219 17.44 3.23 2.00
CA ILE A 219 16.71 3.27 3.26
C ILE A 219 17.57 2.70 4.41
N SER A 220 17.39 3.21 5.62
CA SER A 220 18.16 2.80 6.80
C SER A 220 17.28 2.31 7.94
N GLY A 221 17.70 1.24 8.62
CA GLY A 221 16.97 0.69 9.78
C GLY A 221 15.66 -0.01 9.42
N CYS A 222 15.46 -0.33 8.14
CA CYS A 222 14.21 -0.87 7.61
C CYS A 222 14.19 -2.38 7.39
N ALA A 223 15.33 -3.06 7.47
CA ALA A 223 15.43 -4.48 7.15
C ALA A 223 14.37 -5.28 7.92
N PRO A 224 13.62 -6.18 7.25
CA PRO A 224 13.89 -6.74 5.94
C PRO A 224 13.39 -5.88 4.78
N LEU A 225 12.52 -4.89 5.06
CA LEU A 225 12.02 -3.95 4.06
C LEU A 225 13.20 -3.28 3.36
N ASN A 226 13.14 -3.23 2.04
CA ASN A 226 14.24 -2.80 1.19
C ASN A 226 13.83 -1.74 0.14
N ARG A 227 12.58 -1.29 0.18
CA ARG A 227 12.04 -0.23 -0.67
C ARG A 227 11.27 0.79 0.16
N GLY A 228 11.29 2.04 -0.29
CA GLY A 228 10.42 3.11 0.20
C GLY A 228 9.78 3.88 -0.94
N THR A 229 8.69 4.60 -0.65
CA THR A 229 8.05 5.54 -1.60
C THR A 229 8.99 6.68 -2.02
N GLY A 230 9.86 7.10 -1.09
CA GLY A 230 10.60 8.35 -1.20
C GLY A 230 9.67 9.57 -1.20
N ASN A 231 10.25 10.77 -1.10
CA ASN A 231 9.45 12.00 -1.02
C ASN A 231 8.49 12.14 -2.22
N LEU A 232 7.21 12.39 -1.93
CA LEU A 232 6.14 12.57 -2.90
C LEU A 232 5.91 11.35 -3.81
N CYS A 233 6.28 10.15 -3.37
CA CYS A 233 6.14 8.92 -4.16
C CYS A 233 6.91 8.91 -5.50
N VAL A 234 7.88 9.82 -5.72
CA VAL A 234 8.50 10.01 -7.05
C VAL A 234 9.36 8.82 -7.52
N GLU A 235 9.69 7.92 -6.61
CA GLU A 235 10.49 6.71 -6.90
C GLU A 235 9.61 5.51 -7.26
N LEU A 236 8.29 5.67 -7.17
CA LEU A 236 7.31 4.69 -7.64
C LEU A 236 6.79 5.11 -9.02
N VAL A 237 6.45 4.12 -9.83
CA VAL A 237 5.83 4.34 -11.15
C VAL A 237 4.33 4.57 -10.98
N ASP A 238 3.68 5.22 -11.94
CA ASP A 238 2.21 5.19 -12.03
C ASP A 238 1.73 3.74 -11.90
N PRO A 239 0.68 3.44 -11.10
CA PRO A 239 -0.36 4.36 -10.62
C PRO A 239 -0.22 4.83 -9.16
N TRP A 240 0.98 4.73 -8.56
CA TRP A 240 1.22 5.15 -7.18
C TRP A 240 1.21 6.68 -7.03
N SER A 241 0.57 7.22 -5.98
CA SER A 241 0.54 8.67 -5.72
C SER A 241 0.43 9.02 -4.24
N CYS A 242 1.06 10.13 -3.83
CA CYS A 242 1.08 10.66 -2.45
C CYS A 242 0.25 11.96 -2.30
N ASP A 243 -0.59 12.30 -3.27
CA ASP A 243 -1.41 13.55 -3.35
C ASP A 243 -0.65 14.86 -2.99
N GLY A 244 0.67 14.89 -3.26
CA GLY A 244 1.51 16.08 -3.06
C GLY A 244 1.98 16.36 -1.62
N SER A 245 1.68 15.50 -0.63
CA SER A 245 2.15 15.69 0.74
C SER A 245 3.54 15.07 0.97
N ASN A 246 4.54 15.90 1.27
CA ASN A 246 5.92 15.47 1.53
C ASN A 246 6.19 15.05 3.00
N THR A 247 5.15 14.97 3.83
CA THR A 247 5.28 14.66 5.26
C THR A 247 4.19 13.71 5.79
N GLN A 248 3.17 13.41 4.98
CA GLN A 248 2.02 12.60 5.37
C GLN A 248 1.72 11.51 4.33
N GLU A 249 2.74 10.98 3.65
CA GLU A 249 2.60 9.90 2.67
C GLU A 249 1.84 8.69 3.23
N ALA A 250 2.06 8.32 4.49
CA ALA A 250 1.36 7.21 5.13
C ALA A 250 -0.17 7.42 5.23
N GLU A 251 -0.64 8.67 5.15
CA GLU A 251 -2.06 9.03 5.18
C GLU A 251 -2.61 9.38 3.79
N GLN A 252 -1.75 9.64 2.82
CA GLN A 252 -2.13 10.13 1.49
C GLN A 252 -1.82 9.14 0.36
N LEU A 253 -1.07 8.06 0.64
CA LEU A 253 -0.71 7.07 -0.36
C LEU A 253 -1.96 6.42 -0.95
N VAL A 254 -2.13 6.55 -2.25
CA VAL A 254 -3.15 5.89 -3.07
C VAL A 254 -2.48 5.14 -4.21
N LYS A 255 -3.23 4.19 -4.77
CA LYS A 255 -2.83 3.44 -5.95
C LYS A 255 -4.07 3.17 -6.79
N ASP A 256 -4.27 3.96 -7.85
CA ASP A 256 -5.52 3.99 -8.61
C ASP A 256 -5.61 2.93 -9.73
N GLY A 257 -4.64 2.01 -9.80
CA GLY A 257 -4.58 0.91 -10.77
C GLY A 257 -3.95 -0.36 -10.17
N PRO A 258 -4.28 -1.55 -10.69
CA PRO A 258 -3.86 -2.83 -10.09
C PRO A 258 -2.37 -3.16 -10.30
N GLU A 259 -1.75 -2.65 -11.36
CA GLU A 259 -0.38 -2.98 -11.76
C GLU A 259 0.70 -2.51 -10.77
N PHE A 260 1.89 -3.13 -10.84
CA PHE A 260 3.09 -2.73 -10.08
C PHE A 260 2.97 -2.86 -8.55
N GLY A 261 2.31 -3.92 -8.09
CA GLY A 261 2.28 -4.37 -6.70
C GLY A 261 1.04 -3.95 -5.91
N GLY A 262 1.17 -3.85 -4.59
CA GLY A 262 0.05 -3.61 -3.68
C GLY A 262 0.46 -3.63 -2.22
N ALA A 263 -0.05 -4.58 -1.44
CA ALA A 263 0.21 -4.71 -0.01
C ALA A 263 0.92 -6.03 0.35
N LEU A 264 1.72 -5.99 1.42
CA LEU A 264 2.06 -7.20 2.15
C LEU A 264 0.96 -7.46 3.18
N CYS A 265 0.30 -8.62 3.08
CA CYS A 265 -0.74 -9.06 3.99
C CYS A 265 -0.17 -10.10 4.96
N CYS A 266 -0.26 -9.82 6.25
CA CYS A 266 0.15 -10.71 7.34
C CYS A 266 -1.08 -11.36 7.96
N ARG A 267 -0.95 -12.62 8.37
CA ARG A 267 -2.03 -13.33 9.08
C ARG A 267 -2.18 -12.77 10.50
N ASP A 268 -3.42 -12.64 10.97
CA ASP A 268 -3.77 -12.15 12.33
C ASP A 268 -3.24 -13.04 13.47
#